data_AF-A0A7S2U797-F1
#
_entry.id   AF-A0A7S2U797-F1
#
_cell.length_a   1.000
_cell.length_b   1.000
_cell.length_c   1.000
_cell.angle_alpha   90.00
_cell.angle_beta   90.00
_cell.angle_gamma   90.00
#
_symmetry.space_group_name_H-M   'P 1'
#
loop_
_entity.id
_entity.type
_entity.pdbx_description
1 polymer ?
#
loop_
_entity_poly.entity_id
_entity_poly.type
_entity_poly.pdbx_seq_one_letter_code
_entity_poly.pdbx_strand_id
1 'polypeptide(L)'
;EVKELTPEWYSDPSFLVNGNCFDLGTSVDGKAISDVVLPPWAEGSPSKFVDVMRQALESNVCSSMLSSWIDLIFGFKQRGWDARQADNLFYHLTYYDTEDLARIEDEGLRTETELHIADFGHCPSQLFVKAHPKKKTESLKSKSKDDSQKMSGLRNKGRVKSPKRRSNTTDKADLDDTT
;
A
#
# COMPACT_ATOMS: atom_id res chain seq x y z
N GLU A 1 17.56 1.13 -16.07
CA GLU A 1 16.32 0.92 -16.84
C GLU A 1 15.15 1.11 -15.88
N VAL A 2 14.20 1.99 -16.19
CA VAL A 2 13.02 2.26 -15.36
C VAL A 2 11.80 1.91 -16.21
N LYS A 3 11.05 0.88 -15.80
CA LYS A 3 9.87 0.37 -16.49
C LYS A 3 8.75 0.15 -15.49
N GLU A 4 7.53 0.50 -15.87
CA GLU A 4 6.32 0.24 -15.09
C GLU A 4 5.68 -1.08 -15.53
N LEU A 5 4.88 -1.68 -14.65
CA LEU A 5 4.20 -2.95 -14.92
C LEU A 5 2.97 -2.73 -15.83
N THR A 6 2.72 -3.70 -16.69
CA THR A 6 1.52 -3.75 -17.53
C THR A 6 0.32 -4.35 -16.75
N PRO A 7 -0.93 -4.13 -17.20
CA PRO A 7 -2.11 -4.66 -16.51
C PRO A 7 -2.14 -6.18 -16.32
N GLU A 8 -1.53 -6.94 -17.23
CA GLU A 8 -1.50 -8.40 -17.24
C GLU A 8 -0.92 -8.97 -15.94
N TRP A 9 0.04 -8.26 -15.31
CA TRP A 9 0.61 -8.62 -14.00
C TRP A 9 -0.44 -8.74 -12.87
N TYR A 10 -1.63 -8.19 -13.06
CA TYR A 10 -2.73 -8.19 -12.10
C TYR A 10 -4.00 -8.89 -12.61
N SER A 11 -4.04 -9.34 -13.86
CA SER A 11 -5.26 -9.84 -14.50
C SER A 11 -5.12 -11.19 -15.21
N ASP A 12 -4.00 -11.46 -15.88
CA ASP A 12 -3.84 -12.62 -16.74
C ASP A 12 -2.52 -13.36 -16.46
N PRO A 13 -2.55 -14.64 -16.02
CA PRO A 13 -1.33 -15.42 -15.79
C PRO A 13 -0.68 -15.96 -17.08
N SER A 14 -1.30 -15.82 -18.25
CA SER A 14 -0.84 -16.46 -19.49
C SER A 14 0.58 -16.04 -19.90
N PHE A 15 0.97 -14.79 -19.67
CA PHE A 15 2.29 -14.27 -20.02
C PHE A 15 3.45 -14.91 -19.23
N LEU A 16 3.14 -15.64 -18.15
CA LEU A 16 4.13 -16.31 -17.30
C LEU A 16 4.47 -17.72 -17.80
N VAL A 17 3.73 -18.24 -18.79
CA VAL A 17 3.84 -19.62 -19.26
C VAL A 17 4.15 -19.64 -20.75
N ASN A 18 5.14 -20.43 -21.15
CA ASN A 18 5.42 -20.72 -22.55
C ASN A 18 4.44 -21.78 -23.08
N GLY A 19 3.14 -21.45 -23.08
CA GLY A 19 2.06 -22.40 -23.40
C GLY A 19 2.10 -22.94 -24.83
N ASN A 20 2.79 -22.25 -25.74
CA ASN A 20 2.97 -22.67 -27.13
C ASN A 20 4.27 -23.47 -27.37
N CYS A 21 5.03 -23.76 -26.32
CA CYS A 21 6.30 -24.48 -26.40
C CYS A 21 7.29 -23.86 -27.40
N PHE A 22 7.39 -22.53 -27.42
CA PHE A 22 8.37 -21.84 -28.27
C PHE A 22 9.79 -22.22 -27.87
N ASP A 23 10.68 -22.33 -28.86
CA ASP A 23 12.12 -22.39 -28.61
C ASP A 23 12.64 -20.97 -28.31
N LEU A 24 12.78 -20.68 -27.02
CA LEU A 24 13.28 -19.40 -26.51
C LEU A 24 14.82 -19.40 -26.36
N GLY A 25 15.48 -20.48 -26.79
CA GLY A 25 16.92 -20.65 -26.69
C GLY A 25 17.38 -21.03 -25.28
N THR A 26 18.66 -20.75 -25.02
CA THR A 26 19.35 -21.17 -23.79
C THR A 26 19.95 -19.96 -23.10
N SER A 27 19.79 -19.87 -21.79
CA SER A 27 20.41 -18.86 -20.94
C SER A 27 21.94 -18.96 -20.98
N VAL A 28 22.62 -17.89 -20.56
CA VAL A 28 24.09 -17.85 -20.39
C VAL A 28 24.62 -18.98 -19.49
N ASP A 29 23.79 -19.46 -18.55
CA ASP A 29 24.12 -20.56 -17.64
C ASP A 29 23.89 -21.96 -18.26
N GLY A 30 23.54 -22.05 -19.55
CA GLY A 30 23.28 -23.31 -20.25
C GLY A 30 21.89 -23.91 -19.99
N LYS A 31 20.99 -23.20 -19.31
CA LYS A 31 19.62 -23.66 -19.04
C LYS A 31 18.67 -23.26 -20.17
N ALA A 32 17.88 -24.20 -20.68
CA ALA A 32 16.82 -23.90 -21.64
C ALA A 32 15.81 -22.90 -21.05
N ILE A 33 15.42 -21.91 -21.83
CA ILE A 33 14.46 -20.88 -21.43
C ILE A 33 13.06 -21.38 -21.77
N SER A 34 12.13 -21.28 -20.80
CA SER A 34 10.72 -21.66 -20.99
C SER A 34 9.83 -20.76 -20.13
N ASP A 35 9.14 -21.32 -19.14
CA ASP A 35 8.24 -20.57 -18.27
C ASP A 35 9.00 -19.58 -17.40
N VAL A 36 8.31 -18.51 -17.02
CA VAL A 36 8.86 -17.49 -16.12
C VAL A 36 9.14 -18.12 -14.76
N VAL A 37 10.34 -17.88 -14.24
CA VAL A 37 10.72 -18.33 -12.89
C VAL A 37 9.93 -17.52 -11.86
N LEU A 38 8.99 -18.18 -11.20
CA LEU A 38 8.13 -17.54 -10.20
C LEU A 38 8.80 -17.47 -8.82
N PRO A 39 8.46 -16.46 -8.01
CA PRO A 39 8.95 -16.38 -6.64
C PRO A 39 8.39 -17.52 -5.75
N PRO A 40 9.09 -17.92 -4.67
CA PRO A 40 8.72 -19.09 -3.87
C PRO A 40 7.29 -19.07 -3.32
N TRP A 41 6.77 -17.89 -2.97
CA TRP A 41 5.42 -17.73 -2.43
C TRP A 41 4.31 -18.08 -3.45
N ALA A 42 4.62 -18.06 -4.74
CA ALA A 42 3.69 -18.46 -5.79
C ALA A 42 3.60 -19.98 -5.96
N GLU A 43 4.48 -20.77 -5.31
CA GLU A 43 4.45 -22.24 -5.32
C GLU A 43 4.38 -22.85 -6.74
N GLY A 44 5.03 -22.20 -7.71
CA GLY A 44 5.01 -22.63 -9.11
C GLY A 44 3.67 -22.42 -9.82
N SER A 45 2.71 -21.69 -9.24
CA SER A 45 1.41 -21.39 -9.84
C SER A 45 1.35 -19.96 -10.39
N PRO A 46 1.29 -19.77 -11.72
CA PRO A 46 1.05 -18.47 -12.35
C PRO A 46 -0.23 -17.78 -11.87
N SER A 47 -1.32 -18.53 -11.69
CA SER A 47 -2.58 -17.98 -11.19
C SER A 47 -2.43 -17.45 -9.77
N LYS A 48 -1.73 -18.20 -8.90
CA LYS A 48 -1.44 -17.74 -7.53
C LYS A 48 -0.58 -16.48 -7.53
N PHE A 49 0.40 -16.40 -8.44
CA PHE A 49 1.21 -15.19 -8.63
C PHE A 49 0.32 -13.97 -8.88
N VAL A 50 -0.53 -14.03 -9.90
CA VAL A 50 -1.43 -12.93 -10.30
C VAL A 50 -2.44 -12.60 -9.20
N ASP A 51 -2.98 -13.59 -8.50
CA ASP A 51 -3.95 -13.36 -7.42
C ASP A 51 -3.32 -12.59 -6.24
N VAL A 52 -2.09 -12.91 -5.88
CA VAL A 52 -1.36 -12.17 -4.82
C VAL A 52 -1.01 -10.76 -5.29
N MET A 53 -0.57 -10.59 -6.55
CA MET A 53 -0.30 -9.27 -7.12
C MET A 53 -1.55 -8.39 -7.11
N ARG A 54 -2.71 -8.94 -7.50
CA ARG A 54 -4.00 -8.24 -7.44
C ARG A 54 -4.39 -7.88 -6.00
N GLN A 55 -4.21 -8.80 -5.05
CA GLN A 55 -4.47 -8.51 -3.63
C GLN A 55 -3.57 -7.38 -3.10
N ALA A 56 -2.31 -7.32 -3.53
CA ALA A 56 -1.40 -6.25 -3.17
C ALA A 56 -1.84 -4.90 -3.76
N LEU A 57 -2.28 -4.88 -5.01
CA LEU A 57 -2.82 -3.68 -5.68
C LEU A 57 -4.09 -3.17 -5.00
N GLU A 58 -4.99 -4.06 -4.60
CA GLU A 58 -6.25 -3.72 -3.91
C GLU A 58 -6.07 -3.48 -2.40
N SER A 59 -4.85 -3.61 -1.88
CA SER A 59 -4.57 -3.41 -0.46
C SER A 59 -4.77 -1.95 -0.02
N ASN A 60 -5.00 -1.75 1.29
CA ASN A 60 -5.09 -0.42 1.87
C ASN A 60 -3.78 0.38 1.70
N VAL A 61 -2.63 -0.29 1.72
CA VAL A 61 -1.32 0.35 1.53
C VAL A 61 -1.24 0.94 0.13
N CYS A 62 -1.47 0.13 -0.90
CA CYS A 62 -1.46 0.61 -2.28
C CYS A 62 -2.53 1.69 -2.50
N SER A 63 -3.76 1.46 -2.04
CA SER A 63 -4.85 2.45 -2.11
C SER A 63 -4.47 3.81 -1.50
N SER A 64 -3.73 3.84 -0.40
CA SER A 64 -3.30 5.09 0.27
C SER A 64 -2.20 5.85 -0.50
N MET A 65 -1.38 5.13 -1.27
CA MET A 65 -0.24 5.67 -2.01
C MET A 65 -0.55 5.93 -3.49
N LEU A 66 -1.57 5.26 -4.05
CA LEU A 66 -1.88 5.27 -5.47
C LEU A 66 -2.06 6.68 -6.03
N SER A 67 -2.73 7.57 -5.29
CA SER A 67 -2.87 8.99 -5.67
C SER A 67 -1.54 9.66 -6.01
N SER A 68 -0.46 9.35 -5.27
CA SER A 68 0.87 9.91 -5.51
C SER A 68 1.53 9.33 -6.75
N TRP A 69 1.26 8.07 -7.10
CA TRP A 69 1.70 7.48 -8.37
C TRP A 69 0.94 8.09 -9.54
N ILE A 70 -0.38 8.29 -9.43
CA ILE A 70 -1.18 8.97 -10.47
C ILE A 70 -0.67 10.40 -10.69
N ASP A 71 -0.26 11.11 -9.62
CA ASP A 71 0.33 12.44 -9.74
C ASP A 71 1.64 12.46 -10.57
N LEU A 72 2.43 11.38 -10.53
CA LEU A 72 3.66 11.24 -11.33
C LEU A 72 3.35 10.96 -12.80
N ILE A 73 2.42 10.04 -13.06
CA ILE A 73 2.15 9.56 -14.42
C ILE A 73 1.23 10.49 -15.20
N PHE A 74 0.20 11.06 -14.57
CA PHE A 74 -0.85 11.86 -15.23
C PHE A 74 -1.04 13.25 -14.63
N GLY A 75 -0.41 13.53 -13.49
CA GLY A 75 -0.70 14.72 -12.69
C GLY A 75 0.37 15.80 -12.71
N PHE A 76 0.33 16.65 -11.70
CA PHE A 76 1.18 17.84 -11.61
C PHE A 76 2.68 17.53 -11.49
N LYS A 77 3.06 16.30 -11.09
CA LYS A 77 4.45 15.86 -10.98
C LYS A 77 5.00 15.22 -12.26
N GLN A 78 4.26 15.27 -13.37
CA GLN A 78 4.73 14.74 -14.65
C GLN A 78 5.74 15.67 -15.34
N ARG A 79 5.58 17.00 -15.18
CA ARG A 79 6.38 18.02 -15.89
C ARG A 79 6.83 19.15 -14.96
N GLY A 80 7.79 19.95 -15.43
CA GLY A 80 8.22 21.18 -14.75
C GLY A 80 9.03 20.94 -13.48
N TRP A 81 8.97 21.91 -12.56
CA TRP A 81 9.76 21.89 -11.33
C TRP A 81 9.35 20.75 -10.39
N ASP A 82 8.06 20.46 -10.26
CA ASP A 82 7.56 19.37 -9.41
C ASP A 82 8.06 17.99 -9.87
N ALA A 83 8.13 17.76 -11.19
CA ALA A 83 8.71 16.54 -11.75
C ALA A 83 10.20 16.42 -11.44
N ARG A 84 10.96 17.52 -11.54
CA ARG A 84 12.38 17.55 -11.15
C ARG A 84 12.57 17.21 -9.68
N GLN A 85 11.75 17.78 -8.81
CA GLN A 85 11.82 17.51 -7.37
C GLN A 85 11.42 16.09 -6.99
N ALA A 86 10.68 15.40 -7.86
CA ALA A 86 10.26 14.02 -7.69
C ALA A 86 11.13 13.02 -8.48
N ASP A 87 12.24 13.46 -9.08
CA ASP A 87 13.10 12.66 -9.96
C ASP A 87 12.33 11.95 -11.10
N ASN A 88 11.33 12.63 -11.66
CA ASN A 88 10.39 12.12 -12.66
C ASN A 88 10.52 12.84 -14.02
N LEU A 89 11.74 13.16 -14.42
CA LEU A 89 12.05 13.77 -15.72
C LEU A 89 12.52 12.70 -16.71
N PHE A 90 11.84 12.63 -17.85
CA PHE A 90 12.20 11.76 -18.98
C PHE A 90 12.83 12.57 -20.11
N TYR A 91 13.25 11.88 -21.17
CA TYR A 91 13.84 12.50 -22.34
C TYR A 91 12.82 13.42 -23.03
N HIS A 92 13.24 14.60 -23.49
CA HIS A 92 12.31 15.67 -23.91
C HIS A 92 11.31 15.25 -25.01
N LEU A 93 11.72 14.36 -25.93
CA LEU A 93 10.83 13.86 -27.00
C LEU A 93 9.70 12.97 -26.49
N THR A 94 9.83 12.34 -25.32
CA THR A 94 8.76 11.48 -24.78
C THR A 94 7.52 12.28 -24.37
N TYR A 95 7.63 13.60 -24.27
CA TYR A 95 6.54 14.50 -23.91
C TYR A 95 5.81 15.13 -25.11
N TYR A 96 6.31 14.91 -26.33
CA TYR A 96 5.68 15.43 -27.55
C TYR A 96 4.27 14.89 -27.65
N ASP A 97 3.32 15.74 -28.01
CA ASP A 97 1.99 15.33 -28.38
C ASP A 97 1.81 15.34 -29.91
N THR A 98 0.61 14.98 -30.36
CA THR A 98 0.27 14.98 -31.79
C THR A 98 0.33 16.38 -32.41
N GLU A 99 0.11 17.44 -31.63
CA GLU A 99 0.18 18.82 -32.13
C GLU A 99 1.64 19.26 -32.31
N ASP A 100 2.52 18.88 -31.40
CA ASP A 100 3.96 19.18 -31.46
C ASP A 100 4.60 18.53 -32.70
N LEU A 101 4.26 17.28 -32.99
CA LEU A 101 4.70 16.60 -34.22
C LEU A 101 4.16 17.28 -35.48
N ALA A 102 2.90 17.72 -35.45
CA ALA A 102 2.28 18.43 -36.58
C ALA A 102 2.93 19.81 -36.86
N ARG A 103 3.56 20.44 -35.85
CA ARG A 103 4.29 21.71 -36.02
C ARG A 103 5.65 21.57 -36.70
N ILE A 104 6.20 20.35 -36.80
CA ILE A 104 7.47 20.11 -37.49
C ILE A 104 7.23 20.21 -39.00
N GLU A 105 7.76 21.25 -39.65
CA GLU A 105 7.57 21.47 -41.11
C GLU A 105 8.43 20.53 -41.96
N ASP A 106 9.63 20.20 -41.48
CA ASP A 106 10.54 19.28 -42.17
C ASP A 106 10.11 17.82 -41.97
N GLU A 107 9.67 17.19 -43.06
CA GLU A 107 9.13 15.83 -43.03
C GLU A 107 10.17 14.78 -42.62
N GLY A 108 11.45 15.01 -42.94
CA GLY A 108 12.54 14.13 -42.52
C GLY A 108 12.71 14.14 -41.00
N LEU A 109 12.81 15.33 -40.42
CA LEU A 109 12.90 15.54 -38.98
C LEU A 109 11.66 15.01 -38.24
N ARG A 110 10.46 15.20 -38.80
CA ARG A 110 9.23 14.64 -38.23
C ARG A 110 9.32 13.11 -38.17
N THR A 111 9.68 12.48 -39.28
CA THR A 111 9.79 11.01 -39.37
C THR A 111 10.83 10.48 -38.37
N GLU A 112 12.01 11.12 -38.27
CA GLU A 112 13.03 10.75 -37.30
C GLU A 112 12.54 10.89 -35.85
N THR A 113 11.77 11.94 -35.56
CA THR A 113 11.19 12.17 -34.24
C THR A 113 10.14 11.11 -33.90
N GLU A 114 9.27 10.75 -34.84
CA GLU A 114 8.27 9.69 -34.67
C GLU A 114 8.91 8.33 -34.40
N LEU A 115 9.96 7.98 -35.14
CA LEU A 115 10.74 6.77 -34.91
C LEU A 115 11.36 6.76 -33.51
N HIS A 116 11.91 7.90 -33.08
CA HIS A 116 12.48 8.02 -31.75
C HIS A 116 11.44 7.78 -30.65
N ILE A 117 10.24 8.37 -30.80
CA ILE A 117 9.14 8.18 -29.85
C ILE A 117 8.68 6.71 -29.84
N ALA A 118 8.60 6.07 -31.00
CA ALA A 118 8.21 4.67 -31.11
C ALA A 118 9.19 3.73 -30.40
N ASP A 119 10.50 3.99 -30.51
CA ASP A 119 11.55 3.13 -29.95
C ASP A 119 11.78 3.36 -28.45
N PHE A 120 11.73 4.63 -27.99
CA PHE A 120 12.11 5.00 -26.61
C PHE A 120 10.92 5.25 -25.68
N GLY A 121 9.71 5.30 -26.25
CA GLY A 121 8.46 5.40 -25.50
C GLY A 121 7.87 6.81 -25.48
N HIS A 122 6.60 6.85 -25.11
CA HIS A 122 5.78 8.05 -25.06
C HIS A 122 5.19 8.20 -23.66
N CYS A 123 5.39 9.34 -23.02
CA CYS A 123 4.75 9.65 -21.74
C CYS A 123 3.26 9.91 -21.96
N PRO A 124 2.36 9.40 -21.10
CA PRO A 124 0.94 9.71 -21.22
C PRO A 124 0.66 11.22 -21.16
N SER A 125 -0.48 11.68 -21.67
CA SER A 125 -0.87 13.08 -21.54
C SER A 125 -1.11 13.48 -20.08
N GLN A 126 -0.69 14.69 -19.70
CA GLN A 126 -0.99 15.25 -18.38
C GLN A 126 -2.48 15.59 -18.30
N LEU A 127 -3.22 14.96 -17.39
CA LEU A 127 -4.66 15.10 -17.27
C LEU A 127 -5.06 16.23 -16.31
N PHE A 128 -4.19 16.58 -15.35
CA PHE A 128 -4.49 17.59 -14.34
C PHE A 128 -3.23 18.21 -13.73
N VAL A 129 -3.39 19.43 -13.22
CA VAL A 129 -2.30 20.24 -12.61
C VAL A 129 -2.42 20.41 -11.10
N LYS A 130 -3.47 19.84 -10.49
CA LYS A 130 -3.68 19.83 -9.03
C LYS A 130 -3.44 18.43 -8.49
N ALA A 131 -3.06 18.30 -7.23
CA ALA A 131 -2.86 17.00 -6.60
C ALA A 131 -4.11 16.10 -6.69
N HIS A 132 -3.90 14.83 -7.05
CA HIS A 132 -4.95 13.85 -7.16
C HIS A 132 -5.63 13.60 -5.80
N PRO A 133 -6.97 13.55 -5.72
CA PRO A 133 -7.67 13.27 -4.48
C PRO A 133 -7.25 11.91 -3.88
N LYS A 134 -7.02 11.86 -2.56
CA LYS A 134 -6.74 10.61 -1.86
C LYS A 134 -8.03 9.83 -1.62
N LYS A 135 -7.99 8.51 -1.85
CA LYS A 135 -9.09 7.61 -1.49
C LYS A 135 -9.26 7.61 0.03
N LYS A 136 -10.50 7.72 0.52
CA LYS A 136 -10.80 7.54 1.94
C LYS A 136 -10.68 6.06 2.26
N THR A 137 -9.57 5.66 2.87
CA THR A 137 -9.41 4.31 3.41
C THR A 137 -10.10 4.26 4.77
N GLU A 138 -11.07 3.37 4.94
CA GLU A 138 -11.64 3.05 6.25
C GLU A 138 -10.49 2.60 7.15
N SER A 139 -10.10 3.43 8.12
CA SER A 139 -9.13 3.01 9.11
C SER A 139 -9.75 1.89 9.92
N LEU A 140 -9.04 0.76 10.03
CA LEU A 140 -9.37 -0.28 11.00
C LEU A 140 -9.27 0.37 12.39
N LYS A 141 -10.39 0.93 12.88
CA LYS A 141 -10.52 1.30 14.29
C LYS A 141 -10.31 0.03 15.08
N SER A 142 -9.16 -0.10 15.72
CA SER A 142 -8.93 -1.11 16.74
C SER A 142 -10.04 -0.98 17.77
N LYS A 143 -10.96 -1.94 17.81
CA LYS A 143 -11.86 -2.10 18.95
C LYS A 143 -10.99 -2.50 20.14
N SER A 144 -10.48 -1.53 20.88
CA SER A 144 -10.07 -1.76 22.26
C SER A 144 -11.33 -2.16 23.01
N LYS A 145 -11.51 -3.47 23.26
CA LYS A 145 -12.52 -3.98 24.18
C LYS A 145 -12.14 -3.51 25.59
N ASP A 146 -12.81 -2.47 26.06
CA ASP A 146 -12.93 -2.19 27.48
C ASP A 146 -14.01 -3.12 28.06
N ASP A 147 -13.63 -4.37 28.33
CA ASP A 147 -14.43 -5.36 29.05
C ASP A 147 -13.77 -5.62 30.42
N SER A 148 -13.74 -4.60 31.28
CA SER A 148 -13.37 -4.76 32.70
C SER A 148 -14.21 -3.87 33.62
N GLN A 149 -15.52 -3.84 33.41
CA GLN A 149 -16.46 -3.23 34.35
C GLN A 149 -17.83 -3.95 34.31
N LYS A 150 -17.82 -5.28 34.53
CA LYS A 150 -19.09 -6.01 34.78
C LYS A 150 -18.95 -7.27 35.61
N MET A 151 -18.12 -7.28 36.67
CA MET A 151 -18.18 -8.31 37.73
C MET A 151 -17.71 -7.73 39.08
N SER A 152 -18.52 -6.90 39.73
CA SER A 152 -18.28 -6.55 41.16
C SER A 152 -19.54 -6.36 42.00
N GLY A 153 -20.73 -6.64 41.46
CA GLY A 153 -21.98 -6.45 42.18
C GLY A 153 -22.74 -7.75 42.42
N LEU A 154 -22.26 -8.66 43.27
CA LEU A 154 -23.06 -9.76 43.88
C LEU A 154 -22.24 -10.56 44.90
N ARG A 155 -21.89 -9.97 46.06
CA ARG A 155 -21.55 -10.74 47.28
C ARG A 155 -21.45 -9.87 48.53
N ASN A 156 -22.55 -9.73 49.27
CA ASN A 156 -22.62 -9.85 50.74
C ASN A 156 -23.97 -9.35 51.27
N LYS A 157 -24.87 -10.27 51.60
CA LYS A 157 -25.94 -10.06 52.60
C LYS A 157 -26.06 -11.34 53.41
N GLY A 158 -25.67 -11.28 54.69
CA GLY A 158 -25.84 -12.41 55.60
C GLY A 158 -24.90 -12.39 56.80
N ARG A 159 -24.96 -11.35 57.64
CA ARG A 159 -24.41 -11.43 59.01
C ARG A 159 -25.55 -11.29 60.01
N VAL A 160 -25.96 -12.43 60.55
CA VAL A 160 -26.94 -12.57 61.64
C VAL A 160 -26.34 -11.99 62.92
N LYS A 161 -27.13 -11.19 63.64
CA LYS A 161 -26.77 -10.58 64.92
C LYS A 161 -27.17 -11.52 66.08
N SER A 162 -26.26 -11.77 67.01
CA SER A 162 -26.54 -12.44 68.29
C SER A 162 -26.82 -11.43 69.41
N PRO A 163 -27.61 -11.76 70.46
CA PRO A 163 -28.17 -10.77 71.39
C PRO A 163 -27.44 -10.64 72.75
N LYS A 164 -27.41 -9.37 73.22
CA LYS A 164 -27.45 -8.80 74.59
C LYS A 164 -26.64 -9.42 75.76
N ARG A 165 -25.89 -8.54 76.44
CA ARG A 165 -25.93 -8.41 77.91
C ARG A 165 -25.55 -6.98 78.37
N ARG A 166 -26.20 -6.51 79.44
CA ARG A 166 -26.22 -5.14 80.00
C ARG A 166 -25.14 -4.92 81.08
N SER A 167 -24.81 -3.63 81.29
CA SER A 167 -24.43 -2.93 82.55
C SER A 167 -23.15 -3.39 83.26
N ASN A 168 -22.32 -2.56 83.91
CA ASN A 168 -22.45 -1.20 84.43
C ASN A 168 -21.05 -0.65 84.78
N THR A 169 -20.95 0.68 84.86
CA THR A 169 -20.09 1.54 85.72
C THR A 169 -19.00 0.90 86.59
N THR A 170 -17.81 1.51 86.60
CA THR A 170 -17.37 2.47 87.64
C THR A 170 -15.94 2.99 87.38
N ASP A 171 -15.77 4.30 87.59
CA ASP A 171 -14.50 5.00 87.77
C ASP A 171 -13.63 4.42 88.90
N LYS A 172 -12.31 4.55 88.78
CA LYS A 172 -11.48 5.23 89.79
C LYS A 172 -9.97 5.23 89.49
N ALA A 173 -9.38 6.40 89.80
CA ALA A 173 -8.09 6.63 90.45
C ALA A 173 -6.82 6.26 89.64
N ASP A 174 -6.05 7.22 89.16
CA ASP A 174 -5.16 8.15 89.90
C ASP A 174 -3.76 7.58 90.10
N LEU A 175 -2.78 8.44 89.78
CA LEU A 175 -1.40 8.46 90.29
C LEU A 175 -0.48 7.29 89.88
N ASP A 176 0.82 7.46 89.65
CA ASP A 176 1.71 8.61 89.45
C ASP A 176 3.08 7.99 89.09
N ASP A 177 3.97 8.85 88.63
CA ASP A 177 5.39 8.84 88.98
C ASP A 177 6.46 8.04 88.21
N THR A 178 7.55 8.79 88.07
CA THR A 178 8.98 8.50 88.05
C THR A 178 9.70 7.96 86.81
N THR A 179 10.47 8.92 86.26
CA THR A 179 11.86 8.87 85.74
C THR A 179 12.08 8.65 84.26
#